data_AF-A0A3B0ZH37-F1
#
_entry.id   AF-A0A3B0ZH37-F1
#
_cell.length_a   1.000
_cell.length_b   1.000
_cell.length_c   1.000
_cell.angle_alpha   90.00
_cell.angle_beta   90.00
_cell.angle_gamma   90.00
#
_symmetry.space_group_name_H-M   'P 1'
#
loop_
_entity.id
_entity.type
_entity.pdbx_description
1 polymer ?
#
loop_
_entity_poly.entity_id
_entity_poly.type
_entity_poly.pdbx_seq_one_letter_code
_entity_poly.pdbx_strand_id
1 'polypeptide(L)' 'MASANLRIRTDLMRHISDYIGMADLTQQQAAKLFGVPQPRISEIVQGKNELFTVDKLVNLLERVGQKVEINCIQNENKP' A
#
# COMPACT_ATOMS: atom_id res chain seq x y z
N MET A 1 -9.65 -18.39 6.01
CA MET A 1 -9.96 -17.00 5.59
C MET A 1 -8.68 -16.20 5.62
N ALA A 2 -8.39 -15.41 4.59
CA ALA A 2 -7.27 -14.47 4.64
C ALA A 2 -7.48 -13.50 5.82
N SER A 3 -6.47 -13.32 6.67
CA SER A 3 -6.53 -12.39 7.81
C SER A 3 -6.90 -10.97 7.32
N ALA A 4 -7.67 -10.21 8.11
CA ALA A 4 -8.02 -8.82 7.78
C ALA A 4 -6.79 -7.97 7.46
N ASN A 5 -5.67 -8.23 8.14
CA ASN A 5 -4.38 -7.59 7.86
C ASN A 5 -3.82 -7.89 6.47
N LEU A 6 -4.05 -9.09 5.93
CA LEU A 6 -3.64 -9.39 4.56
C LEU A 6 -4.44 -8.55 3.57
N ARG A 7 -5.77 -8.50 3.72
CA ARG A 7 -6.63 -7.68 2.85
C ARG A 7 -6.23 -6.21 2.88
N ILE A 8 -6.07 -5.63 4.08
CA ILE A 8 -5.66 -4.23 4.24
C ILE A 8 -4.31 -3.97 3.57
N ARG A 9 -3.31 -4.84 3.78
CA ARG A 9 -2.00 -4.67 3.12
C ARG A 9 -2.11 -4.74 1.60
N THR A 10 -2.83 -5.73 1.07
CA THR A 10 -3.02 -5.87 -0.38
C THR A 10 -3.73 -4.64 -0.97
N ASP A 11 -4.74 -4.11 -0.30
CA ASP A 11 -5.46 -2.91 -0.75
C ASP A 11 -4.55 -1.67 -0.75
N LEU A 12 -3.77 -1.46 0.32
CA LEU A 12 -2.81 -0.35 0.38
C LEU A 12 -1.69 -0.48 -0.69
N MET A 13 -1.17 -1.69 -0.91
CA MET A 13 -0.18 -1.95 -1.97
C MET A 13 -0.74 -1.69 -3.37
N ARG A 14 -2.03 -2.00 -3.58
CA ARG A 14 -2.73 -1.68 -4.81
C ARG A 14 -2.81 -0.17 -5.02
N HIS A 15 -3.19 0.60 -4.00
CA HIS A 15 -3.21 2.07 -4.10
C HIS A 15 -1.85 2.67 -4.46
N ILE A 16 -0.75 2.13 -3.90
CA ILE A 16 0.61 2.54 -4.28
C ILE A 16 0.89 2.19 -5.76
N SER A 17 0.56 0.98 -6.19
CA SER A 17 0.78 0.51 -7.57
C SER A 17 -0.04 1.33 -8.58
N ASP A 18 -1.30 1.61 -8.26
CA ASP A 18 -2.20 2.42 -9.08
C ASP A 18 -1.66 3.84 -9.22
N TYR A 19 -1.19 4.45 -8.12
CA TYR A 19 -0.55 5.77 -8.17
C TYR A 19 0.66 5.79 -9.11
N ILE A 20 1.54 4.79 -9.02
CA ILE A 20 2.72 4.65 -9.89
C ILE A 20 2.30 4.57 -11.37
N GLY A 21 1.27 3.77 -11.67
CA GLY A 21 0.75 3.61 -13.03
C GLY A 21 0.06 4.87 -13.56
N MET A 22 -0.78 5.53 -12.75
CA MET A 22 -1.49 6.76 -13.14
C MET A 22 -0.55 7.94 -13.37
N ALA A 23 0.57 7.99 -12.65
CA ALA A 23 1.59 9.02 -12.82
C ALA A 23 2.65 8.64 -13.89
N ASP A 24 2.48 7.52 -14.60
CA ASP A 24 3.40 6.97 -15.61
C ASP A 24 4.86 6.89 -15.12
N LEU A 25 5.03 6.47 -13.87
CA LEU A 25 6.33 6.39 -13.23
C LEU A 25 6.97 5.02 -13.45
N THR A 26 8.23 5.01 -13.88
CA THR A 26 9.07 3.83 -13.74
C THR A 26 9.29 3.50 -12.26
N GLN A 27 9.63 2.24 -11.95
CA GLN A 27 9.91 1.84 -10.57
C GLN A 27 11.07 2.63 -9.94
N GLN A 28 12.03 3.10 -10.74
CA GLN A 28 13.14 3.94 -10.26
C GLN A 28 12.67 5.37 -9.91
N GLN A 29 11.82 5.97 -10.74
CA GLN A 29 11.24 7.29 -10.44
C GLN A 29 10.34 7.21 -9.20
N ALA A 30 9.50 6.17 -9.12
CA ALA A 30 8.69 5.90 -7.94
C ALA A 30 9.57 5.76 -6.70
N ALA A 31 10.66 5.01 -6.75
CA ALA A 31 11.57 4.86 -5.60
C ALA A 31 12.10 6.21 -5.08
N LYS A 32 12.52 7.10 -6.00
CA LYS A 32 12.95 8.45 -5.64
C LYS A 32 11.82 9.25 -5.00
N LEU A 33 10.63 9.20 -5.57
CA LEU A 33 9.44 9.92 -5.09
C LEU A 33 8.98 9.44 -3.72
N PHE A 34 8.89 8.12 -3.52
CA PHE A 34 8.52 7.49 -2.25
C PHE A 34 9.66 7.52 -1.22
N GLY A 35 10.87 7.94 -1.58
CA GLY A 35 12.04 7.97 -0.71
C GLY A 35 12.45 6.58 -0.21
N VAL A 36 12.44 5.58 -1.10
CA VAL A 36 12.81 4.18 -0.81
C VAL A 36 13.72 3.62 -1.91
N PRO A 37 14.50 2.56 -1.63
CA PRO A 37 15.25 1.85 -2.68
C PRO A 37 14.32 1.25 -3.74
N GLN A 38 14.74 1.19 -5.01
CA GLN A 38 13.94 0.58 -6.09
C GLN A 38 13.49 -0.87 -5.82
N PRO A 39 14.28 -1.75 -5.18
CA PRO A 39 13.80 -3.09 -4.83
C PRO A 39 12.52 -3.05 -3.97
N ARG A 40 12.37 -2.04 -3.10
CA ARG A 40 11.16 -1.86 -2.29
C ARG A 40 9.91 -1.62 -3.14
N ILE A 41 10.04 -0.82 -4.20
CA ILE A 41 8.94 -0.58 -5.15
C ILE A 41 8.64 -1.86 -5.93
N SER A 42 9.67 -2.57 -6.39
CA SER A 42 9.50 -3.85 -7.10
C SER A 42 8.75 -4.87 -6.24
N GLU A 43 9.08 -4.99 -4.95
CA GLU A 43 8.38 -5.86 -4.01
C GLU A 43 6.89 -5.49 -3.85
N ILE A 44 6.55 -4.20 -3.87
CA ILE A 44 5.16 -3.73 -3.83
C ILE A 44 4.42 -4.14 -5.10
N VAL A 45 5.00 -3.84 -6.27
CA VAL A 45 4.40 -4.15 -7.58
C VAL A 45 4.25 -5.66 -7.79
N GLN A 46 5.16 -6.46 -7.22
CA GLN A 46 5.09 -7.93 -7.22
C GLN A 46 4.10 -8.51 -6.21
N GLY A 47 3.50 -7.69 -5.34
CA GLY A 47 2.51 -8.14 -4.36
C GLY A 47 3.07 -8.92 -3.16
N LYS A 48 4.36 -8.74 -2.83
CA LYS A 48 5.06 -9.38 -1.69
C LYS A 48 4.62 -8.80 -0.32
N ASN A 49 3.33 -8.94 -0.02
CA ASN A 49 2.65 -8.35 1.13
C ASN A 49 3.24 -8.75 2.49
N GLU A 50 3.86 -9.92 2.58
CA GLU A 50 4.53 -10.44 3.77
C GLU A 50 5.72 -9.56 4.20
N LEU A 51 6.32 -8.80 3.27
CA LEU A 51 7.45 -7.91 3.54
C LEU A 51 7.04 -6.54 4.10
N PHE A 52 5.72 -6.27 4.17
CA PHE A 52 5.18 -4.98 4.56
C PHE A 52 4.25 -5.10 5.76
N THR A 53 4.31 -4.08 6.61
CA THR A 53 3.30 -3.84 7.64
C THR A 53 2.30 -2.81 7.11
N VAL A 54 1.10 -2.76 7.68
CA VAL A 54 0.11 -1.72 7.36
C VAL A 54 0.70 -0.33 7.56
N ASP A 55 1.33 -0.09 8.71
CA ASP A 55 2.02 1.16 9.06
C ASP A 55 3.02 1.61 7.98
N LYS A 56 3.87 0.70 7.47
CA LYS A 56 4.82 1.03 6.40
C LYS A 56 4.13 1.49 5.12
N LEU A 57 3.02 0.86 4.76
CA LEU A 57 2.28 1.20 3.53
C LEU A 57 1.56 2.54 3.69
N VAL A 58 0.98 2.82 4.85
CA VAL A 58 0.38 4.13 5.18
C VAL A 58 1.43 5.23 5.06
N ASN A 59 2.60 5.05 5.67
CA ASN A 59 3.70 6.02 5.60
C ASN A 59 4.18 6.28 4.17
N LEU A 60 4.13 5.30 3.26
CA LEU A 60 4.47 5.51 1.85
C LEU A 60 3.43 6.34 1.11
N LEU A 61 2.15 6.11 1.38
CA LEU A 61 1.05 6.87 0.77
C LEU A 61 1.09 8.34 1.22
N GLU A 62 1.35 8.59 2.50
CA GLU A 62 1.47 9.97 3.02
C GLU A 62 2.63 10.76 2.39
N ARG A 63 3.76 10.10 2.08
CA ARG A 63 4.92 10.74 1.43
C ARG A 63 4.59 11.31 0.05
N VAL A 64 3.60 10.74 -0.64
CA VAL A 64 3.13 11.21 -1.94
C VAL A 64 1.88 12.09 -1.83
N GLY A 65 1.57 12.57 -0.63
CA GLY A 65 0.46 13.47 -0.36
C GLY A 65 -0.91 12.80 -0.35
N GLN A 66 -0.98 11.46 -0.32
CA GLN A 66 -2.25 10.76 -0.18
C GLN A 66 -2.66 10.68 1.30
N LYS A 67 -3.87 11.15 1.60
CA LYS A 67 -4.49 10.98 2.91
C LYS A 67 -5.08 9.57 3.02
N VAL A 68 -4.75 8.87 4.11
CA VAL A 68 -5.34 7.55 4.41
C VAL A 68 -6.39 7.70 5.52
N GLU A 69 -7.54 7.09 5.32
CA GLU A 69 -8.62 7.02 6.31
C GLU A 69 -9.06 5.56 6.48
N ILE A 70 -9.28 5.13 7.72
CA ILE A 70 -9.72 3.78 8.05
C ILE A 70 -11.10 3.86 8.68
N ASN A 71 -12.07 3.17 8.08
CA ASN A 71 -13.41 3.02 8.63
C ASN A 71 -13.64 1.57 9.07
N CYS A 72 -14.03 1.38 10.33
CA CYS A 72 -14.39 0.09 10.88
C CYS A 72 -15.91 -0.12 10.77
N ILE A 73 -16.32 -1.07 9.95
CA ILE A 73 -17.74 -1.44 9.83
C ILE A 73 -18.11 -2.44 10.94
N GLN A 74 -19.27 -2.22 11.56
CA GLN A 74 -19.86 -3.23 12.44
C GLN A 74 -20.50 -4.30 11.56
N ASN A 75 -20.22 -5.57 11.84
CA ASN A 75 -21.00 -6.64 11.25
C ASN A 75 -22.31 -6.72 12.02
N GLU A 76 -23.43 -6.52 11.33
CA GLU A 76 -24.79 -6.76 11.84
C GLU A 76 -24.99 -8.26 12.06
N ASN A 77 -24.30 -8.80 13.06
CA ASN A 77 -24.44 -10.13 13.64
C ASN A 77 -23.52 -10.17 14.85
N LYS A 78 -23.89 -9.40 15.87
CA LYS A 78 -23.36 -9.58 17.22
C LYS A 78 -24.59 -9.77 18.12
N PRO A 79 -24.70 -10.84 18.91
CA PRO A 79 -25.48 -10.75 20.13
C PRO A 79 -24.89 -9.68 21.07
#